data_AF-A0A8J6KU83-F1
#
_entry.id   AF-A0A8J6KU83-F1
#
_cell.length_a   1.000
_cell.length_b   1.000
_cell.length_c   1.000
_cell.angle_alpha   90.00
_cell.angle_beta   90.00
_cell.angle_gamma   90.00
#
_symmetry.space_group_name_H-M   'P 1'
#
loop_
_entity.id
_entity.type
_entity.pdbx_description
1 polymer ?
#
loop_
_entity_poly.entity_id
_entity_poly.type
_entity_poly.pdbx_seq_one_letter_code
_entity_poly.pdbx_strand_id
1 'polypeptide(L)'
;MSFQEMPTLQHLAIQGLLRNEDLVISSLENLPTVLFPPLFKQAFINRQTSIVTAMVISWPFPSLPLGALIEYAQSDNFQAVLNGIDFLCNQSVWPRASIKLTIVQEDDLELLILLLLPPSLLE
;
A
#
# COMPACT_ATOMS: atom_id res chain seq x y z
N MET A 1 12.27 -12.84 31.23
CA MET A 1 11.96 -11.40 31.13
C MET A 1 11.62 -11.12 29.69
N SER A 2 10.37 -10.75 29.40
CA SER A 2 9.95 -10.33 28.06
C SER A 2 10.51 -8.93 27.80
N PHE A 3 11.44 -8.82 26.86
CA PHE A 3 11.79 -7.53 26.29
C PHE A 3 10.59 -7.07 25.47
N GLN A 4 9.68 -6.32 26.09
CA GLN A 4 8.72 -5.54 25.34
C GLN A 4 9.56 -4.53 24.55
N GLU A 5 9.71 -4.76 23.25
CA GLU A 5 10.39 -3.81 22.37
C GLU A 5 9.70 -2.45 22.55
N MET A 6 10.46 -1.46 23.02
CA MET A 6 9.92 -0.11 23.17
C MET A 6 9.48 0.36 21.78
N PRO A 7 8.23 0.84 21.63
CA PRO A 7 7.74 1.29 20.35
C PRO A 7 8.64 2.44 19.86
N THR A 8 9.14 2.30 18.64
CA THR A 8 9.97 3.34 18.02
C THR A 8 9.12 4.59 17.76
N LEU A 9 9.77 5.76 17.67
CA LEU A 9 9.08 7.02 17.35
C LEU A 9 8.27 6.89 16.05
N GLN A 10 8.82 6.19 15.05
CA GLN A 10 8.11 5.85 13.81
C GLN A 10 6.83 5.07 14.09
N HIS A 11 6.88 4.03 14.91
CA HIS A 11 5.72 3.22 15.26
C HIS A 11 4.62 4.06 15.94
N LEU A 12 5.00 4.94 16.88
CA LEU A 12 4.08 5.84 17.55
C LEU A 12 3.48 6.88 16.60
N ALA A 13 4.29 7.43 15.69
CA ALA A 13 3.81 8.38 14.69
C ALA A 13 2.78 7.73 13.76
N ILE A 14 3.03 6.50 13.29
CA ILE A 14 2.11 5.76 12.44
C ILE A 14 0.80 5.47 13.18
N GLN A 15 0.86 4.98 14.42
CA GLN A 15 -0.34 4.74 15.22
C GLN A 15 -1.13 6.02 15.49
N GLY A 16 -0.45 7.14 15.73
CA GLY A 16 -1.07 8.45 15.92
C GLY A 16 -1.77 8.94 14.65
N LEU A 17 -1.12 8.77 13.49
CA LEU A 17 -1.68 9.15 12.20
C LEU A 17 -2.94 8.33 11.91
N LEU A 18 -2.86 6.99 11.97
CA LEU A 18 -3.96 6.05 11.68
C LEU A 18 -5.17 6.16 12.60
N ARG A 19 -5.12 6.98 13.66
CA ARG A 19 -6.30 7.28 14.48
C ARG A 19 -7.31 8.19 13.78
N ASN A 20 -6.86 9.00 12.82
CA ASN A 20 -7.70 10.01 12.18
C ASN A 20 -7.56 9.91 10.66
N GLU A 21 -8.54 9.28 10.02
CA GLU A 21 -8.54 9.04 8.56
C GLU A 21 -8.36 10.33 7.74
N ASP A 22 -9.14 11.37 8.04
CA ASP A 22 -9.04 12.67 7.34
C ASP A 22 -7.66 13.33 7.49
N LEU A 23 -7.04 13.18 8.66
CA LEU A 23 -5.71 13.71 8.94
C LEU A 23 -4.63 12.95 8.18
N VAL A 24 -4.77 11.63 8.04
CA VAL A 24 -3.86 10.83 7.21
C VAL A 24 -3.98 11.28 5.77
N ILE A 25 -5.20 11.29 5.20
CA ILE A 25 -5.44 11.61 3.80
C ILE A 25 -4.94 13.02 3.45
N SER A 26 -5.24 14.02 4.28
CA SER A 26 -4.77 15.40 4.07
C SER A 26 -3.25 15.57 4.24
N SER A 27 -2.59 14.70 5.00
CA SER A 27 -1.14 14.76 5.19
C SER A 27 -0.35 13.98 4.14
N LEU A 28 -0.98 13.12 3.33
CA LEU A 28 -0.29 12.26 2.35
C LEU A 28 0.59 13.05 1.37
N GLU A 29 0.16 14.24 0.94
CA GLU A 29 0.93 15.07 0.01
C GLU A 29 2.26 15.55 0.60
N ASN A 30 2.30 15.79 1.91
CA ASN A 30 3.47 16.29 2.63
C ASN A 30 4.13 15.20 3.50
N LEU A 31 3.66 13.96 3.41
CA LEU A 31 4.13 12.88 4.25
C LEU A 31 5.53 12.44 3.80
N PRO A 32 6.50 12.33 4.73
CA PRO A 32 7.83 11.82 4.41
C PRO A 32 7.76 10.42 3.77
N THR A 33 8.49 10.22 2.68
CA THR A 33 8.50 8.95 1.92
C THR A 33 8.91 7.74 2.77
N VAL A 34 9.74 7.95 3.80
CA VAL A 34 10.14 6.90 4.76
C VAL A 34 8.96 6.34 5.58
N LEU A 35 7.88 7.12 5.74
CA LEU A 35 6.68 6.71 6.47
C LEU A 35 5.66 6.01 5.58
N PHE A 36 5.72 6.17 4.26
CA PHE A 36 4.73 5.59 3.34
C PHE A 36 4.66 4.05 3.41
N PRO A 37 5.77 3.29 3.29
CA PRO A 37 5.70 1.83 3.35
C PRO A 37 5.18 1.27 4.68
N PRO A 38 5.68 1.70 5.86
CA PRO A 38 5.19 1.16 7.12
C PRO A 38 3.76 1.63 7.46
N LEU A 39 3.37 2.85 7.06
CA LEU A 39 1.99 3.34 7.22
C LEU A 39 1.01 2.54 6.35
N PHE A 40 1.38 2.26 5.09
CA PHE A 40 0.57 1.46 4.17
C PHE A 40 0.38 0.04 4.68
N LYS A 41 1.45 -0.61 5.14
CA LYS A 41 1.38 -1.94 5.74
C LYS A 41 0.40 -1.97 6.92
N GLN A 42 0.49 -1.01 7.84
CA GLN A 42 -0.43 -0.96 8.97
C GLN A 42 -1.86 -0.62 8.58
N ALA A 43 -2.08 0.34 7.67
CA ALA A 43 -3.43 0.68 7.17
C ALA A 43 -4.08 -0.52 6.48
N PHE A 44 -3.29 -1.28 5.71
CA PHE A 44 -3.72 -2.50 5.03
C PHE A 44 -4.11 -3.59 6.05
N ILE A 45 -3.24 -3.90 7.02
CA ILE A 45 -3.53 -4.88 8.08
C ILE A 45 -4.77 -4.48 8.88
N ASN A 46 -4.92 -3.19 9.17
CA ASN A 46 -6.06 -2.64 9.92
C ASN A 46 -7.33 -2.44 9.08
N ARG A 47 -7.29 -2.75 7.77
CA ARG A 47 -8.42 -2.66 6.83
C ARG A 47 -9.01 -1.27 6.66
N GLN A 48 -8.14 -0.26 6.73
CA GLN A 48 -8.54 1.13 6.55
C GLN A 48 -8.58 1.44 5.05
N THR A 49 -9.59 0.92 4.36
CA THR A 49 -9.70 0.90 2.89
C THR A 49 -9.63 2.29 2.25
N SER A 50 -10.25 3.31 2.85
CA SER A 50 -10.15 4.69 2.38
C SER A 50 -8.71 5.19 2.36
N ILE A 51 -7.96 4.93 3.45
CA ILE A 51 -6.56 5.32 3.58
C ILE A 51 -5.70 4.55 2.58
N VAL A 52 -5.91 3.24 2.46
CA VAL A 52 -5.20 2.38 1.49
C VAL A 52 -5.40 2.91 0.07
N THR A 53 -6.64 3.25 -0.30
CA THR A 53 -6.94 3.81 -1.63
C THR A 53 -6.21 5.13 -1.84
N ALA A 54 -6.30 6.06 -0.89
CA ALA A 54 -5.66 7.38 -0.98
C ALA A 54 -4.12 7.29 -1.04
N MET A 55 -3.54 6.35 -0.30
CA MET A 55 -2.10 6.08 -0.30
C MET A 55 -1.62 5.50 -1.62
N VAL A 56 -2.42 4.62 -2.26
CA VAL A 56 -2.10 4.09 -3.60
C VAL A 56 -2.11 5.20 -4.64
N ILE A 57 -3.10 6.10 -4.58
CA ILE A 57 -3.18 7.26 -5.47
C ILE A 57 -1.97 8.19 -5.27
N SER A 58 -1.56 8.40 -4.02
CA SER A 58 -0.45 9.29 -3.66
C SER A 58 0.90 8.58 -3.58
N TRP A 59 1.01 7.36 -4.10
CA TRP A 59 2.16 6.50 -3.85
C TRP A 59 3.43 7.09 -4.48
N PRO A 60 4.49 7.37 -3.70
CA PRO A 60 5.65 8.10 -4.21
C PRO A 60 6.68 7.19 -4.90
N PHE A 61 6.49 5.87 -4.89
CA PHE A 61 7.43 4.91 -5.44
C PHE A 61 6.95 4.31 -6.77
N PRO A 62 7.87 3.89 -7.65
CA PRO A 62 7.51 3.18 -8.86
C PRO A 62 6.97 1.77 -8.59
N SER A 63 6.93 1.28 -7.35
CA SER A 63 6.47 -0.06 -7.05
C SER A 63 5.65 -0.15 -5.78
N LEU A 64 4.52 -0.87 -5.87
CA LEU A 64 3.66 -1.15 -4.73
C LEU A 64 3.94 -2.59 -4.22
N PRO A 65 4.44 -2.75 -2.98
CA PRO A 65 4.83 -4.05 -2.44
C PRO A 65 3.60 -4.81 -1.90
N LEU A 66 2.81 -5.36 -2.82
CA LEU A 66 1.60 -6.10 -2.47
C LEU A 66 1.87 -7.57 -2.10
N GLY A 67 3.00 -8.11 -2.58
CA GLY A 67 3.39 -9.52 -2.38
C GLY A 67 3.46 -9.91 -0.90
N ALA A 68 4.20 -9.16 -0.09
CA ALA A 68 4.32 -9.39 1.34
C ALA A 68 3.02 -9.12 2.15
N LEU A 69 1.97 -8.61 1.51
CA LEU A 69 0.70 -8.30 2.18
C LEU A 69 -0.41 -9.30 1.85
N ILE A 70 -0.15 -10.26 0.94
CA ILE A 70 -1.15 -11.23 0.50
C ILE A 70 -1.68 -12.11 1.64
N GLU A 71 -0.82 -12.42 2.63
CA GLU A 71 -1.20 -13.19 3.82
C GLU A 71 -2.19 -12.45 4.73
N TYR A 72 -2.17 -11.11 4.67
CA TYR A 72 -3.07 -10.23 5.42
C TYR A 72 -4.24 -9.73 4.58
N ALA A 73 -4.27 -10.13 3.31
CA ALA A 73 -5.16 -9.54 2.35
C ALA A 73 -6.53 -10.22 2.40
N GLN A 74 -7.55 -9.41 2.65
CA GLN A 74 -8.94 -9.77 2.47
C GLN A 74 -9.53 -8.97 1.31
N SER A 75 -10.66 -9.44 0.78
CA SER A 75 -11.29 -8.93 -0.44
C SER A 75 -11.41 -7.40 -0.45
N ASP A 76 -11.80 -6.80 0.68
CA ASP A 76 -12.02 -5.35 0.79
C ASP A 76 -10.74 -4.52 0.61
N ASN A 77 -9.59 -5.03 1.08
CA ASN A 77 -8.31 -4.34 0.96
C ASN A 77 -7.76 -4.39 -0.46
N PHE A 78 -7.89 -5.53 -1.14
CA PHE A 78 -7.54 -5.62 -2.55
C PHE A 78 -8.45 -4.74 -3.39
N GLN A 79 -9.75 -4.70 -3.09
CA GLN A 79 -10.68 -3.81 -3.78
C GLN A 79 -10.27 -2.34 -3.61
N ALA A 80 -9.86 -1.92 -2.41
CA ALA A 80 -9.34 -0.57 -2.17
C ALA A 80 -8.10 -0.25 -3.02
N VAL A 81 -7.15 -1.19 -3.10
CA VAL A 81 -5.95 -1.03 -3.95
C VAL A 81 -6.32 -0.95 -5.43
N LEU A 82 -7.19 -1.84 -5.90
CA LEU A 82 -7.65 -1.85 -7.29
C LEU A 82 -8.42 -0.58 -7.64
N ASN A 83 -9.27 -0.09 -6.74
CA ASN A 83 -9.97 1.19 -6.91
C ASN A 83 -8.99 2.36 -7.00
N GLY A 84 -7.93 2.37 -6.19
CA GLY A 84 -6.89 3.39 -6.25
C GLY A 84 -6.13 3.37 -7.58
N ILE A 85 -5.81 2.17 -8.09
CA ILE A 85 -5.18 1.99 -9.40
C ILE A 85 -6.12 2.41 -10.53
N ASP A 86 -7.39 2.00 -10.48
CA ASP A 86 -8.42 2.37 -11.47
C ASP A 86 -8.61 3.89 -11.53
N PHE A 87 -8.63 4.56 -10.38
CA PHE A 87 -8.68 6.02 -10.30
C PHE A 87 -7.49 6.68 -11.00
N LEU A 88 -6.27 6.18 -10.76
CA LEU A 88 -5.06 6.66 -11.45
C LEU A 88 -5.15 6.47 -12.97
N CYS A 89 -5.67 5.32 -13.43
CA CYS A 89 -5.88 5.02 -14.84
C CYS A 89 -6.93 5.96 -15.47
N ASN A 90 -8.06 6.19 -14.78
CA ASN A 90 -9.18 6.99 -15.27
C ASN A 90 -8.90 8.49 -15.27
N GLN A 91 -8.05 9.00 -14.37
CA GLN A 91 -7.74 10.43 -14.34
C GLN A 91 -6.77 10.87 -15.44
N SER A 92 -6.14 9.97 -16.22
CA SER A 92 -5.00 10.29 -17.12
C SER A 92 -3.84 11.03 -16.42
N VAL A 93 -3.92 11.20 -15.10
CA VAL A 93 -2.85 11.69 -14.24
C VAL A 93 -1.98 10.47 -13.98
N TRP A 94 -1.14 10.16 -14.98
CA TRP A 94 -0.05 9.23 -14.77
C TRP A 94 0.75 9.74 -13.56
N PRO A 95 0.86 8.96 -12.47
CA PRO A 95 1.71 9.36 -11.37
C PRO A 95 3.13 9.47 -11.91
N ARG A 96 3.93 10.35 -11.29
CA ARG A 96 5.30 10.72 -11.71
C ARG A 96 6.30 9.57 -11.82
N ALA A 97 5.87 8.33 -11.58
CA ALA A 97 6.61 7.10 -11.81
C ALA A 97 5.65 6.02 -12.31
N SER A 98 6.04 5.26 -13.32
CA SER A 98 5.31 4.07 -13.78
C SER A 98 5.17 3.08 -12.61
N ILE A 99 3.96 2.93 -12.07
CA ILE A 99 3.71 2.01 -10.95
C ILE A 99 3.77 0.57 -11.49
N LYS A 100 4.89 -0.08 -11.23
CA LYS A 100 5.11 -1.51 -11.40
C LYS A 100 4.67 -2.24 -10.15
N LEU A 101 3.57 -2.98 -10.22
CA LEU A 101 3.19 -3.89 -9.15
C LEU A 101 4.33 -4.92 -8.99
N THR A 102 5.05 -4.89 -7.87
CA THR A 102 6.18 -5.78 -7.63
C THR A 102 5.86 -6.62 -6.41
N ILE A 103 5.81 -7.94 -6.63
CA ILE A 103 5.68 -8.94 -5.57
C ILE A 103 7.07 -9.03 -4.93
N VAL A 104 7.26 -8.36 -3.80
CA VAL A 104 8.46 -8.53 -2.98
C VAL A 104 8.06 -9.39 -1.79
N GLN A 105 8.53 -10.64 -1.77
CA GLN A 105 8.53 -11.49 -0.59
C GLN A 105 9.81 -11.18 0.19
N GLU A 106 9.67 -10.89 1.49
CA GLU A 106 10.78 -10.99 2.43
C GLU A 106 10.82 -12.46 2.86
N ASP A 107 11.89 -13.14 2.42
CA ASP A 107 12.26 -14.54 2.64
C ASP A 107 11.43 -15.66 1.98
N ASP A 108 12.04 -16.20 0.92
CA ASP A 108 12.00 -17.58 0.42
C ASP A 108 10.67 -18.16 -0.14
N LEU A 109 10.62 -18.12 -1.49
CA LEU A 109 10.11 -19.16 -2.41
C LEU A 109 8.59 -19.44 -2.47
N GLU A 110 7.90 -18.81 -3.43
CA GLU A 110 7.62 -19.39 -4.75
C GLU A 110 6.41 -18.69 -5.41
N LEU A 111 6.72 -18.09 -6.55
CA LEU A 111 5.84 -17.76 -7.67
C LEU A 111 4.38 -18.27 -7.63
N LEU A 112 3.43 -17.34 -7.48
CA LEU A 112 2.08 -17.44 -8.04
C LEU A 112 1.71 -16.07 -8.64
N ILE A 113 2.32 -15.67 -9.76
CA ILE A 113 1.91 -15.93 -11.16
C ILE A 113 0.39 -15.84 -11.37
N LEU A 114 0.00 -14.89 -12.24
CA LEU A 114 -1.28 -14.73 -12.97
C LEU A 114 -2.35 -13.80 -12.37
N LEU A 115 -2.21 -12.46 -12.42
CA LEU A 115 -3.41 -11.59 -12.60
C LEU A 115 -3.20 -10.12 -13.02
N LEU A 116 -2.11 -9.79 -13.71
CA LEU A 116 -2.00 -8.45 -14.34
C LEU A 116 -1.41 -8.51 -15.75
N LEU A 117 -1.72 -9.59 -16.48
CA LEU A 117 -1.58 -9.61 -17.93
C LEU A 117 -2.90 -9.09 -18.53
N PRO A 118 -2.89 -8.03 -19.36
CA PRO A 118 -4.08 -7.67 -20.12
C PRO A 118 -4.46 -8.84 -21.05
N PRO A 119 -5.76 -9.10 -21.26
CA PRO A 119 -6.23 -10.23 -22.08
C PRO A 119 -5.77 -10.17 -23.55
N SER A 120 -5.15 -9.08 -23.99
CA SER A 120 -4.60 -8.86 -25.33
C SER A 120 -3.28 -9.57 -25.63
N LEU A 121 -2.75 -10.38 -24.70
CA LEU A 121 -1.49 -11.13 -24.87
C LEU A 121 -1.67 -12.66 -24.77
N LEU A 122 -2.91 -13.14 -24.90
CA LEU A 122 -3.29 -14.56 -24.95
C LEU A 122 -3.81 -14.99 -26.34
N GLU A 123 -3.38 -14.32 -27.40
CA GLU A 123 -3.50 -14.78 -28.80
C GLU A 123 -2.11 -15.08 -29.39
#